data_AF-A0A3N5GGP5-F1
#
_entry.id   AF-A0A3N5GGP5-F1
#
_cell.length_a   1.000
_cell.length_b   1.000
_cell.length_c   1.000
_cell.angle_alpha   90.00
_cell.angle_beta   90.00
_cell.angle_gamma   90.00
#
_symmetry.space_group_name_H-M   'P 1'
#
loop_
_entity.id
_entity.type
_entity.pdbx_description
1 polymer ?
#
loop_
_entity_poly.entity_id
_entity_poly.type
_entity_poly.pdbx_seq_one_letter_code
_entity_poly.pdbx_strand_id
1 'polypeptide(L)'
;MSKTSALLERAQEVATLADKHSDWGDQHGQLAEPVVEALHREGLFGMWVPRTIHGGAELDPVSSLQVIERLAYGDPSTGWVLMAAALAIGTGAAFLGDAAVAQLFSGDRLPVIVGQGTRPGTAIPHEGGYLLTG
;
A
#
# COMPACT_ATOMS: atom_id res chain seq x y z
N MET A 1 6.95 -7.24 22.57
CA MET A 1 7.15 -6.05 21.70
C MET A 1 5.79 -5.53 21.26
N SER A 2 5.61 -4.22 21.14
CA SER A 2 4.37 -3.66 20.56
C SER A 2 4.26 -4.03 19.08
N LYS A 3 3.04 -4.21 18.56
CA LYS A 3 2.79 -4.47 17.13
C LYS A 3 3.43 -3.40 16.23
N THR A 4 3.47 -2.15 16.69
CA THR A 4 4.20 -1.05 16.05
C THR A 4 5.70 -1.35 15.95
N SER A 5 6.35 -1.75 17.05
CA SER A 5 7.79 -2.05 17.07
C SER A 5 8.16 -3.14 16.05
N ALA A 6 7.32 -4.16 15.91
CA ALA A 6 7.53 -5.22 14.94
C ALA A 6 7.39 -4.73 13.49
N LEU A 7 6.41 -3.86 13.19
CA LEU A 7 6.28 -3.28 11.84
C LEU A 7 7.45 -2.37 11.48
N LEU A 8 8.00 -1.63 12.45
CA LEU A 8 9.17 -0.78 12.24
C LEU A 8 10.43 -1.59 11.92
N GLU A 9 10.62 -2.74 12.56
CA GLU A 9 11.73 -3.65 12.25
C GLU A 9 11.59 -4.24 10.85
N ARG A 10 10.39 -4.71 10.49
CA ARG A 10 10.13 -5.22 9.14
C ARG A 10 10.31 -4.13 8.08
N ALA A 11 9.86 -2.90 8.35
CA ALA A 11 10.10 -1.77 7.46
C ALA A 11 11.61 -1.53 7.26
N GLN A 12 12.42 -1.70 8.30
CA GLN A 12 13.88 -1.60 8.19
C GLN A 12 14.49 -2.71 7.31
N GLU A 13 13.99 -3.94 7.43
CA GLU A 13 14.42 -5.06 6.58
C GLU A 13 14.11 -4.80 5.10
N VAL A 14 12.90 -4.31 4.81
CA VAL A 14 12.52 -3.93 3.43
C VAL A 14 13.34 -2.73 2.96
N ALA A 15 13.63 -1.74 3.81
CA ALA A 15 14.47 -0.61 3.45
C ALA A 15 15.88 -1.04 3.01
N THR A 16 16.50 -1.96 3.75
CA THR A 16 17.82 -2.53 3.39
C THR A 16 17.77 -3.34 2.09
N LEU A 17 16.64 -4.01 1.79
CA LEU A 17 16.47 -4.69 0.51
C LEU A 17 16.27 -3.67 -0.63
N ALA A 18 15.47 -2.64 -0.42
CA ALA A 18 15.19 -1.62 -1.41
C ALA A 18 16.45 -0.84 -1.80
N ASP A 19 17.28 -0.47 -0.83
CA ASP A 19 18.58 0.18 -1.05
C ASP A 19 19.48 -0.64 -2.01
N LYS A 20 19.55 -1.96 -1.83
CA LYS A 20 20.31 -2.87 -2.71
C LYS A 20 19.77 -2.94 -4.15
N HIS A 21 18.51 -2.56 -4.35
CA HIS A 21 17.83 -2.60 -5.64
C HIS A 21 17.57 -1.20 -6.23
N SER A 22 18.02 -0.13 -5.56
CA SER A 22 17.79 1.26 -5.95
C SER A 22 18.28 1.56 -7.37
N ASP A 23 19.53 1.21 -7.70
CA ASP A 23 20.11 1.37 -9.04
C ASP A 23 19.28 0.70 -10.14
N TRP A 24 18.76 -0.50 -9.85
CA TRP A 24 17.89 -1.20 -10.79
C TRP A 24 16.57 -0.44 -10.95
N GLY A 25 15.98 0.02 -9.85
CA GLY A 25 14.74 0.78 -9.85
C GLY A 25 14.84 2.08 -10.65
N ASP A 26 15.93 2.83 -10.46
CA ASP A 26 16.21 4.06 -11.19
C ASP A 26 16.36 3.82 -12.70
N GLN A 27 16.99 2.71 -13.09
CA GLN A 27 17.16 2.33 -14.50
C GLN A 27 15.84 1.89 -15.16
N HIS A 28 14.92 1.28 -14.41
CA HIS A 28 13.71 0.67 -14.96
C HIS A 28 12.43 1.49 -14.72
N GLY A 29 12.48 2.52 -13.88
CA GLY A 29 11.33 3.37 -13.57
C GLY A 29 10.24 2.67 -12.76
N GLN A 30 10.59 1.62 -12.02
CA GLN A 30 9.67 0.85 -11.18
C GLN A 30 10.42 0.15 -10.05
N LEU A 31 9.71 -0.25 -8.99
CA LEU A 31 10.33 -1.04 -7.93
C LEU A 31 10.73 -2.43 -8.44
N ALA A 32 11.87 -2.93 -7.96
CA ALA A 32 12.27 -4.30 -8.23
C ALA A 32 11.26 -5.28 -7.61
N GLU A 33 10.94 -6.35 -8.34
CA GLU A 33 9.99 -7.39 -7.88
C GLU A 33 10.30 -7.93 -6.47
N PRO A 34 11.57 -8.18 -6.07
CA PRO A 34 11.89 -8.59 -4.70
C PRO A 34 11.45 -7.58 -3.63
N VAL A 35 11.47 -6.29 -3.94
CA VAL A 35 11.05 -5.22 -3.03
C VAL A 35 9.54 -5.21 -2.90
N VAL A 36 8.80 -5.35 -4.01
CA VAL A 36 7.33 -5.44 -4.01
C VAL A 36 6.84 -6.66 -3.22
N GLU A 37 7.49 -7.80 -3.40
CA GLU A 37 7.17 -9.02 -2.65
C GLU A 37 7.50 -8.89 -1.17
N ALA A 38 8.58 -8.18 -0.81
CA ALA A 38 8.90 -7.89 0.58
C ALA A 38 7.85 -6.98 1.24
N LEU A 39 7.35 -5.94 0.55
CA LEU A 39 6.27 -5.09 1.07
C LEU A 39 5.00 -5.90 1.42
N HIS A 40 4.65 -6.90 0.59
CA HIS A 40 3.55 -7.82 0.88
C HIS A 40 3.86 -8.74 2.05
N ARG A 41 4.98 -9.46 1.98
CA ARG A 41 5.37 -10.47 2.97
C ARG A 41 5.46 -9.89 4.38
N GLU A 42 5.99 -8.67 4.49
CA GLU A 42 6.15 -7.98 5.76
C GLU A 42 4.85 -7.33 6.28
N GLY A 43 3.80 -7.30 5.45
CA GLY A 43 2.49 -6.76 5.79
C GLY A 43 2.43 -5.23 5.78
N LEU A 44 3.37 -4.56 5.11
CA LEU A 44 3.49 -3.10 5.13
C LEU A 44 2.31 -2.41 4.42
N PHE A 45 1.77 -3.02 3.36
CA PHE A 45 0.54 -2.52 2.70
C PHE A 45 -0.67 -2.45 3.63
N GLY A 46 -0.67 -3.20 4.73
CA GLY A 46 -1.74 -3.20 5.74
C GLY A 46 -1.68 -2.03 6.72
N MET A 47 -0.71 -1.12 6.60
CA MET A 47 -0.46 -0.02 7.53
C MET A 47 -1.72 0.76 7.93
N TRP A 48 -2.57 1.11 6.97
CA TRP A 48 -3.80 1.88 7.20
C TRP A 48 -5.10 1.09 6.99
N VAL A 49 -4.99 -0.23 6.85
CA VAL A 49 -6.16 -1.10 6.72
C VAL A 49 -6.77 -1.35 8.12
N PRO A 50 -8.10 -1.26 8.31
CA PRO A 50 -8.76 -1.55 9.59
C PRO A 50 -8.39 -2.93 10.14
N ARG A 51 -8.24 -3.05 11.46
CA ARG A 51 -7.87 -4.33 12.11
C ARG A 51 -8.92 -5.42 11.96
N THR A 52 -10.14 -5.07 11.59
CA THR A 52 -11.22 -6.02 11.28
C THR A 52 -10.99 -6.78 9.98
N ILE A 53 -10.11 -6.29 9.11
CA ILE A 53 -9.71 -6.95 7.86
C ILE A 53 -8.39 -7.69 8.07
N HIS A 54 -8.27 -8.89 7.51
CA HIS A 54 -7.04 -9.66 7.56
C HIS A 54 -5.85 -8.86 7.00
N GLY A 55 -4.72 -8.87 7.71
CA GLY A 55 -3.54 -8.08 7.35
C GLY A 55 -3.59 -6.61 7.81
N GLY A 56 -4.69 -6.15 8.41
CA GLY A 56 -4.83 -4.77 8.90
C GLY A 56 -3.98 -4.43 10.13
N ALA A 57 -3.27 -3.32 10.06
CA ALA A 57 -2.52 -2.76 11.18
C ALA A 57 -3.25 -1.59 11.86
N GLU A 58 -3.96 -0.78 11.07
CA GLU A 58 -4.70 0.41 11.52
C GLU A 58 -3.82 1.30 12.41
N LEU A 59 -2.63 1.65 11.89
CA LEU A 59 -1.63 2.45 12.60
C LEU A 59 -2.11 3.88 12.82
N ASP A 60 -1.66 4.46 13.94
CA ASP A 60 -1.81 5.89 14.19
C ASP A 60 -0.85 6.72 13.30
N PRO A 61 -1.08 8.03 13.17
CA PRO A 61 -0.26 8.89 12.31
C PRO A 61 1.24 8.90 12.64
N VAL A 62 1.62 8.85 13.91
CA VAL A 62 3.03 8.91 14.32
C VAL A 62 3.73 7.60 13.94
N SER A 63 3.13 6.46 14.28
CA SER A 63 3.64 5.14 13.89
C SER A 63 3.74 5.00 12.36
N SER A 64 2.78 5.56 11.62
CA SER A 64 2.76 5.52 10.15
C SER A 64 3.92 6.31 9.55
N LEU A 65 4.17 7.54 10.05
CA LEU A 65 5.30 8.35 9.60
C LEU A 65 6.63 7.64 9.87
N GLN A 66 6.77 6.98 11.01
CA GLN A 66 7.96 6.20 11.36
C GLN A 66 8.22 5.01 10.42
N VAL A 67 7.19 4.37 9.88
CA VAL A 67 7.32 3.31 8.87
C VAL A 67 7.77 3.90 7.54
N ILE A 68 7.09 4.95 7.08
CA ILE A 68 7.38 5.62 5.80
C ILE A 68 8.80 6.20 5.80
N GLU A 69 9.20 6.87 6.88
CA GLU A 69 10.52 7.43 7.07
C GLU A 69 11.61 6.35 6.92
N ARG A 70 11.46 5.20 7.59
CA ARG A 70 12.42 4.10 7.52
C ARG A 70 12.60 3.57 6.10
N LEU A 71 11.51 3.38 5.37
CA LEU A 71 11.59 2.96 3.97
C LEU A 71 12.24 4.03 3.10
N ALA A 72 11.82 5.29 3.26
CA ALA A 72 12.35 6.39 2.48
C ALA A 72 13.86 6.61 2.71
N TYR A 73 14.38 6.27 3.89
CA TYR A 73 15.83 6.28 4.16
C TYR A 73 16.60 5.23 3.36
N GLY A 74 16.00 4.07 3.06
CA GLY A 74 16.62 3.05 2.21
C GLY A 74 16.41 3.30 0.73
N ASP A 75 15.19 3.63 0.34
CA ASP A 75 14.83 4.05 -1.02
C ASP A 75 13.61 4.98 -0.99
N PRO A 76 13.76 6.26 -1.38
CA PRO A 76 12.65 7.22 -1.43
C PRO A 76 11.48 6.76 -2.30
N SER A 77 11.76 6.07 -3.41
CA SER A 77 10.73 5.57 -4.33
C SER A 77 9.86 4.50 -3.68
N THR A 78 10.48 3.55 -2.97
CA THR A 78 9.78 2.52 -2.18
C THR A 78 8.93 3.13 -1.08
N GLY A 79 9.46 4.12 -0.34
CA GLY A 79 8.71 4.84 0.68
C GLY A 79 7.46 5.53 0.11
N TRP A 80 7.60 6.20 -1.04
CA TRP A 80 6.49 6.85 -1.75
C TRP A 80 5.44 5.85 -2.25
N VAL A 81 5.87 4.76 -2.90
CA VAL A 81 4.98 3.72 -3.41
C VAL A 81 4.20 3.06 -2.28
N LEU A 82 4.85 2.74 -1.15
CA LEU A 82 4.12 2.22 0.00
C LEU A 82 3.07 3.22 0.47
N MET A 83 3.45 4.49 0.69
CA MET A 83 2.54 5.51 1.19
C MET A 83 1.32 5.66 0.27
N ALA A 84 1.54 5.79 -1.04
CA ALA A 84 0.48 5.99 -2.02
C ALA A 84 -0.47 4.78 -2.10
N ALA A 85 0.09 3.57 -2.17
CA ALA A 85 -0.70 2.34 -2.22
C ALA A 85 -1.45 2.10 -0.91
N ALA A 86 -0.78 2.20 0.24
CA ALA A 86 -1.39 2.00 1.56
C ALA A 86 -2.55 2.99 1.78
N LEU A 87 -2.47 4.22 1.27
CA LEU A 87 -3.57 5.19 1.34
C LEU A 87 -4.81 4.70 0.58
N ALA A 88 -4.63 4.26 -0.66
CA ALA A 88 -5.71 3.77 -1.50
C ALA A 88 -6.29 2.45 -0.96
N ILE A 89 -5.45 1.55 -0.46
CA ILE A 89 -5.87 0.28 0.16
C ILE A 89 -6.66 0.56 1.45
N GLY A 90 -6.14 1.42 2.33
CA GLY A 90 -6.80 1.77 3.59
C GLY A 90 -8.14 2.48 3.38
N THR A 91 -8.22 3.42 2.44
CA THR A 91 -9.49 4.10 2.12
C THR A 91 -10.48 3.17 1.42
N GLY A 92 -10.01 2.29 0.53
CA GLY A 92 -10.84 1.24 -0.06
C GLY A 92 -11.43 0.30 0.99
N ALA A 93 -10.60 -0.14 1.94
CA ALA A 93 -11.00 -0.99 3.05
C ALA A 93 -12.00 -0.33 4.00
N ALA A 94 -11.83 0.97 4.27
CA ALA A 94 -12.63 1.68 5.28
C ALA A 94 -13.94 2.27 4.74
N PHE A 95 -14.01 2.58 3.45
CA PHE A 95 -15.10 3.42 2.90
C PHE A 95 -15.86 2.80 1.70
N LEU A 96 -15.40 1.70 1.12
CA LEU A 96 -16.22 0.97 0.14
C LEU A 96 -17.37 0.22 0.83
N GLY A 97 -18.41 -0.11 0.07
CA GLY A 97 -19.51 -0.93 0.58
C GLY A 97 -19.06 -2.37 0.87
N ASP A 98 -19.72 -3.02 1.84
CA ASP A 98 -19.36 -4.34 2.36
C ASP A 98 -19.14 -5.40 1.28
N ALA A 99 -19.97 -5.40 0.22
CA ALA A 99 -19.82 -6.34 -0.89
C ALA A 99 -18.49 -6.15 -1.65
N ALA A 100 -18.08 -4.90 -1.88
CA ALA A 100 -16.81 -4.59 -2.54
C ALA A 100 -15.63 -4.90 -1.63
N VAL A 101 -15.73 -4.59 -0.33
CA VAL A 101 -14.69 -4.94 0.65
C VAL A 101 -14.52 -6.47 0.73
N ALA A 102 -15.62 -7.20 0.87
CA ALA A 102 -15.60 -8.66 0.91
C ALA A 102 -14.99 -9.26 -0.36
N GLN A 103 -15.29 -8.69 -1.53
CA GLN A 103 -14.71 -9.15 -2.80
C GLN A 103 -13.21 -8.84 -2.87
N LEU A 104 -12.80 -7.58 -2.69
CA LEU A 104 -11.44 -7.11 -2.91
C LEU A 104 -10.43 -7.65 -1.87
N PHE A 105 -10.86 -7.87 -0.63
CA PHE A 105 -10.01 -8.29 0.48
C PHE A 105 -10.18 -9.77 0.84
N SER A 106 -10.79 -10.59 -0.03
CA SER A 106 -10.98 -12.04 0.18
C SER A 106 -9.74 -12.90 -0.08
N GLY A 107 -8.73 -12.35 -0.77
CA GLY A 107 -7.53 -13.10 -1.14
C GLY A 107 -6.56 -13.33 0.01
N ASP A 108 -5.60 -14.24 -0.21
CA ASP A 108 -4.54 -14.56 0.77
C ASP A 108 -3.60 -13.38 1.07
N ARG A 109 -3.53 -12.41 0.15
CA ARG A 109 -2.76 -11.17 0.30
C ARG A 109 -3.70 -9.98 0.16
N LEU A 110 -3.35 -8.88 0.83
CA LEU A 110 -4.03 -7.60 0.61
C LEU A 110 -3.96 -7.21 -0.88
N PRO A 111 -5.03 -6.64 -1.46
CA PRO A 111 -4.96 -6.09 -2.79
C PRO A 111 -4.01 -4.89 -2.83
N VAL A 112 -3.32 -4.68 -3.94
CA VAL A 112 -2.65 -3.41 -4.22
C VAL A 112 -3.61 -2.53 -4.99
N ILE A 113 -4.08 -1.48 -4.35
CA ILE A 113 -4.96 -0.49 -4.95
C ILE A 113 -4.11 0.74 -5.28
N VAL A 114 -4.24 1.23 -6.52
CA VAL A 114 -3.65 2.50 -6.93
C VAL A 114 -4.76 3.48 -7.26
N GLY A 115 -4.53 4.75 -6.94
CA GLY A 115 -5.53 5.80 -7.11
C GLY A 115 -4.85 7.12 -7.41
N GLN A 116 -5.53 7.94 -8.19
CA GLN A 116 -5.04 9.22 -8.65
C GLN A 116 -6.12 10.26 -8.37
N GLY A 117 -5.77 11.33 -7.65
CA GLY A 117 -6.75 12.30 -7.15
C GLY A 117 -7.23 13.32 -8.17
N THR A 118 -6.63 13.38 -9.36
CA THR A 118 -7.19 14.20 -10.46
C THR A 118 -8.36 13.45 -11.10
N ARG A 119 -9.12 14.17 -11.93
CA ARG A 119 -10.27 13.60 -12.64
C ARG A 119 -9.91 13.45 -14.13
N PRO A 120 -9.01 12.53 -14.52
CA PRO A 120 -8.58 12.42 -15.92
C PRO A 120 -9.60 11.72 -16.82
N GLY A 121 -10.75 11.28 -16.27
CA GLY A 121 -11.76 10.54 -17.02
C GLY A 121 -13.18 11.08 -16.86
N THR A 122 -14.08 10.55 -17.69
CA THR A 122 -15.52 10.79 -17.65
C THR A 122 -16.22 9.53 -17.21
N ALA A 123 -17.16 9.66 -16.26
CA ALA A 123 -18.07 8.58 -15.86
C ALA A 123 -19.49 8.98 -16.29
N ILE A 124 -20.13 8.16 -17.12
CA ILE A 124 -21.53 8.36 -17.51
C ILE A 124 -22.41 7.26 -16.89
N PRO A 125 -23.59 7.58 -16.35
CA PRO A 125 -24.51 6.55 -15.85
C PRO A 125 -24.84 5.53 -16.94
N HIS A 126 -24.85 4.26 -16.58
CA HIS A 126 -25.25 3.14 -17.44
C HIS A 126 -25.97 2.10 -16.59
N GLU A 127 -26.77 1.22 -17.18
CA GLU A 127 -27.61 0.27 -16.44
C GLU A 127 -26.79 -0.48 -15.37
N GLY A 128 -27.18 -0.32 -14.10
CA GLY A 128 -26.49 -0.95 -12.96
C GLY A 128 -25.16 -0.32 -12.53
N GLY A 129 -24.73 0.81 -13.10
CA GLY A 129 -23.47 1.47 -12.73
C GLY A 129 -23.07 2.65 -13.61
N TYR A 130 -21.80 2.67 -14.01
CA TYR A 130 -21.19 3.75 -14.81
C TYR A 130 -20.28 3.18 -15.88
N LEU A 131 -20.22 3.83 -17.04
CA LEU A 131 -19.18 3.62 -18.04
C LEU A 131 -18.09 4.66 -17.83
N LEU A 132 -16.84 4.20 -17.66
CA LEU A 132 -15.68 5.06 -17.46
C LEU A 132 -14.78 5.09 -18.70
N THR A 133 -14.30 6.28 -19.06
CA THR A 133 -13.29 6.50 -20.11
C THR A 133 -12.26 7.52 -19.63
N GLY A 134 -10.97 7.28 -19.87
CA GLY A 134 -9.85 8.17 -19.48
C GLY A 134 -8.52 7.64 -19.98
#